data_AF-A0A2A9MDK7-F1
#
_entry.id   AF-A0A2A9MDK7-F1
#
_cell.length_a   1.000
_cell.length_b   1.000
_cell.length_c   1.000
_cell.angle_alpha   90.00
_cell.angle_beta   90.00
_cell.angle_gamma   90.00
#
_symmetry.space_group_name_H-M   'P 1'
#
loop_
_entity.id
_entity.type
_entity.pdbx_description
1 polymer ?
#
loop_
_entity_poly.entity_id
_entity_poly.type
_entity_poly.pdbx_seq_one_letter_code
_entity_poly.pdbx_strand_id
1 'polypeptide(L)'
;MTRVLKMLRQGSHAAFPARERQLRQQFCSSSRMRMAAVLSYVVFVALLCHAPLFTAEAAQKVFAECKPGANEITCTCSEASDQQVEETMSATLSQKQNVMKLVCKPDMACAPEGLSKKVCKATDSTLDQGTCDEELSRLLAGSQRDVSWEEVKEKIQLQGESKSLTVPPQNFPFVDEQFAVGCKASDNEKKCTFTVTLAARPTATDGQTVTCAYGASSNQSHQKIKLNPTQNSFTLVCGEKGEVLPTRYEEGFCSSGLKGDEESCEGSYTSVLPGYEAKWWSKHDADNSYTLSIPNDKFPAEEAKLIVGCRQKPSSDPAKGATAAAVSSTVCNVDVTIEASSSASLSSRREDVFGLLAGAAVMTVFARHA
;
A
#
# COMPACT_ATOMS: atom_id res chain seq x y z
N MET A 1 58.16 -27.74 68.54
CA MET A 1 58.99 -28.83 69.10
C MET A 1 59.14 -29.91 68.03
N THR A 2 60.32 -30.55 67.98
CA THR A 2 60.73 -31.70 67.12
C THR A 2 60.87 -31.37 65.62
N ARG A 3 62.04 -31.13 64.99
CA ARG A 3 63.45 -31.62 65.04
C ARG A 3 63.68 -32.95 64.28
N VAL A 4 64.65 -32.86 63.35
CA VAL A 4 65.56 -33.89 62.80
C VAL A 4 65.11 -34.72 61.58
N LEU A 5 65.79 -34.55 60.43
CA LEU A 5 66.74 -35.55 59.92
C LEU A 5 67.71 -34.98 58.87
N LYS A 6 68.94 -35.47 58.95
CA LYS A 6 70.18 -35.13 58.22
C LYS A 6 70.76 -36.47 57.76
N MET A 7 71.34 -36.57 56.56
CA MET A 7 72.44 -37.50 56.12
C MET A 7 72.56 -37.39 54.59
N LEU A 8 73.62 -36.80 54.02
CA LEU A 8 74.96 -37.35 53.72
C LEU A 8 74.98 -38.43 52.62
N ARG A 9 75.60 -38.12 51.47
CA ARG A 9 76.74 -38.92 50.95
C ARG A 9 77.56 -38.17 49.89
N GLN A 10 78.87 -38.16 50.15
CA GLN A 10 79.99 -37.74 49.32
C GLN A 10 80.57 -38.92 48.54
N GLY A 11 81.32 -38.61 47.49
CA GLY A 11 82.44 -39.40 46.97
C GLY A 11 82.48 -39.43 45.44
N SER A 12 83.60 -39.31 44.72
CA SER A 12 84.96 -38.75 44.87
C SER A 12 85.75 -39.20 43.61
N HIS A 13 86.92 -38.58 43.36
CA HIS A 13 88.00 -38.92 42.43
C HIS A 13 87.93 -38.25 41.03
N ALA A 14 88.77 -37.26 40.69
CA ALA A 14 90.24 -37.18 40.57
C ALA A 14 90.78 -38.01 39.38
N ALA A 15 91.73 -37.60 38.54
CA ALA A 15 92.50 -36.37 38.29
C ALA A 15 93.43 -36.65 37.08
N PHE A 16 94.20 -35.62 36.64
CA PHE A 16 95.49 -35.67 35.91
C PHE A 16 95.50 -35.64 34.35
N PRO A 17 96.57 -35.08 33.73
CA PRO A 17 96.47 -33.87 32.89
C PRO A 17 97.37 -33.87 31.63
N ALA A 18 97.42 -32.72 30.95
CA ALA A 18 98.52 -32.20 30.13
C ALA A 18 98.87 -33.01 28.85
N ARG A 19 99.32 -32.43 27.73
CA ARG A 19 100.16 -31.26 27.50
C ARG A 19 100.24 -31.07 25.97
N GLU A 20 100.53 -29.83 25.56
CA GLU A 20 101.12 -29.44 24.27
C GLU A 20 100.20 -29.39 23.05
N ARG A 21 100.29 -28.41 22.15
CA ARG A 21 101.07 -27.17 22.06
C ARG A 21 100.46 -26.40 20.89
N GLN A 22 100.32 -25.08 21.06
CA GLN A 22 100.74 -24.08 20.08
C GLN A 22 100.25 -24.25 18.63
N LEU A 23 99.33 -23.39 18.20
CA LEU A 23 99.72 -22.14 17.51
C LEU A 23 98.48 -21.30 17.16
N ARG A 24 98.49 -20.08 17.72
CA ARG A 24 98.20 -18.81 17.06
C ARG A 24 96.90 -18.68 16.27
N GLN A 25 95.95 -17.93 16.85
CA GLN A 25 95.83 -16.48 16.58
C GLN A 25 95.51 -16.21 15.10
N GLN A 26 94.24 -15.93 14.79
CA GLN A 26 93.90 -14.63 14.23
C GLN A 26 92.39 -14.37 14.18
N PHE A 27 92.06 -13.14 14.58
CA PHE A 27 90.85 -12.37 14.31
C PHE A 27 89.56 -12.65 15.09
N CYS A 28 89.46 -11.89 16.18
CA CYS A 28 88.24 -11.32 16.74
C CYS A 28 87.26 -10.76 15.69
N SER A 29 86.00 -10.74 16.14
CA SER A 29 84.91 -9.85 15.71
C SER A 29 84.18 -10.21 14.40
N SER A 30 82.91 -10.61 14.54
CA SER A 30 81.79 -10.25 13.64
C SER A 30 80.56 -11.16 13.78
N SER A 31 80.52 -12.10 14.73
CA SER A 31 79.37 -13.04 14.87
C SER A 31 78.28 -12.58 15.84
N ARG A 32 77.83 -11.31 15.76
CA ARG A 32 76.60 -10.85 16.46
C ARG A 32 75.55 -10.24 15.54
N MET A 33 75.78 -10.15 14.23
CA MET A 33 74.83 -9.59 13.25
C MET A 33 74.35 -10.61 12.19
N ARG A 34 74.28 -11.90 12.51
CA ARG A 34 73.73 -12.92 11.58
C ARG A 34 72.59 -13.78 12.12
N MET A 35 72.18 -13.59 13.38
CA MET A 35 71.02 -14.30 13.97
C MET A 35 69.72 -13.48 13.98
N ALA A 36 69.76 -12.19 13.62
CA ALA A 36 68.55 -11.37 13.50
C ALA A 36 67.92 -11.37 12.09
N ALA A 37 68.69 -11.75 11.06
CA ALA A 37 68.20 -11.75 9.67
C ALA A 37 67.50 -13.07 9.27
N VAL A 38 67.80 -14.19 9.95
CA VAL A 38 67.21 -15.50 9.60
C VAL A 38 65.86 -15.73 10.31
N LEU A 39 65.64 -15.11 11.47
CA LEU A 39 64.35 -15.15 12.18
C LEU A 39 63.29 -14.21 11.58
N SER A 40 63.68 -13.21 10.77
CA SER A 40 62.75 -12.33 10.06
C SER A 40 62.17 -13.00 8.80
N TYR A 41 62.93 -13.88 8.14
CA TYR A 41 62.50 -14.50 6.88
C TYR A 41 61.56 -15.70 7.08
N VAL A 42 61.71 -16.46 8.17
CA VAL A 42 60.84 -17.62 8.46
C VAL A 42 59.45 -17.18 8.95
N VAL A 43 59.34 -16.02 9.61
CA VAL A 43 58.05 -15.45 10.02
C VAL A 43 57.31 -14.85 8.82
N PHE A 44 58.01 -14.27 7.83
CA PHE A 44 57.36 -13.72 6.64
C PHE A 44 56.83 -14.79 5.67
N VAL A 45 57.50 -15.94 5.54
CA VAL A 45 57.05 -17.03 4.66
C VAL A 45 55.94 -17.88 5.30
N ALA A 46 55.94 -18.05 6.62
CA ALA A 46 54.86 -18.78 7.32
C ALA A 46 53.55 -17.97 7.39
N LEU A 47 53.62 -16.63 7.43
CA LEU A 47 52.45 -15.75 7.36
C LEU A 47 51.85 -15.62 5.95
N LEU A 48 52.58 -15.98 4.90
CA LEU A 48 52.07 -16.01 3.52
C LEU A 48 51.39 -17.34 3.13
N CYS A 49 51.49 -18.39 3.95
CA CYS A 49 50.90 -19.72 3.66
C CYS A 49 49.64 -20.06 4.47
N HIS A 50 49.14 -19.16 5.33
CA HIS A 50 47.91 -19.39 6.12
C HIS A 50 46.86 -18.30 5.93
N ALA A 51 46.99 -17.45 4.91
CA ALA A 51 45.83 -16.70 4.45
C ALA A 51 44.92 -17.70 3.73
N PRO A 52 43.72 -18.03 4.24
CA PRO A 52 42.76 -18.72 3.42
C PRO A 52 42.55 -17.81 2.20
N LEU A 53 42.89 -18.33 1.02
CA LEU A 53 42.34 -17.86 -0.24
C LEU A 53 40.84 -18.13 -0.17
N PHE A 54 40.12 -17.34 0.62
CA PHE A 54 38.73 -17.05 0.34
C PHE A 54 38.81 -16.20 -0.92
N THR A 55 38.77 -16.87 -2.07
CA THR A 55 38.07 -16.30 -3.20
C THR A 55 36.67 -16.01 -2.66
N ALA A 56 36.44 -14.76 -2.22
CA ALA A 56 35.11 -14.24 -2.14
C ALA A 56 34.59 -14.34 -3.57
N GLU A 57 33.84 -15.42 -3.83
CA GLU A 57 33.07 -15.56 -5.04
C GLU A 57 32.20 -14.31 -5.07
N ALA A 58 32.52 -13.42 -6.00
CA ALA A 58 31.80 -12.17 -6.13
C ALA A 58 30.35 -12.57 -6.39
N ALA A 59 29.47 -12.36 -5.39
CA ALA A 59 28.06 -12.64 -5.51
C ALA A 59 27.58 -11.98 -6.81
N GLN A 60 27.21 -12.81 -7.77
CA GLN A 60 26.96 -12.36 -9.13
C GLN A 60 25.76 -11.40 -9.06
N LYS A 61 26.04 -10.12 -9.30
CA LYS A 61 25.09 -9.06 -9.02
C LYS A 61 23.93 -9.15 -10.03
N VAL A 62 22.70 -9.10 -9.53
CA VAL A 62 21.49 -9.12 -10.34
C VAL A 62 20.96 -7.68 -10.45
N PHE A 63 20.50 -7.30 -11.63
CA PHE A 63 19.86 -6.03 -11.93
C PHE A 63 18.33 -6.21 -11.95
N ALA A 64 17.61 -5.38 -11.20
CA ALA A 64 16.16 -5.40 -11.11
C ALA A 64 15.60 -3.98 -11.22
N GLU A 65 14.69 -3.75 -12.17
CA GLU A 65 14.13 -2.42 -12.41
C GLU A 65 12.70 -2.51 -12.92
N CYS A 66 11.80 -1.64 -12.42
CA CYS A 66 10.46 -1.45 -12.96
C CYS A 66 10.32 -0.07 -13.61
N LYS A 67 10.05 -0.04 -14.92
CA LYS A 67 9.84 1.18 -15.71
C LYS A 67 8.36 1.43 -15.96
N PRO A 68 7.81 2.56 -15.49
CA PRO A 68 6.45 2.94 -15.83
C PRO A 68 6.37 3.44 -17.29
N GLY A 69 5.41 2.89 -18.04
CA GLY A 69 4.92 3.40 -19.32
C GLY A 69 3.58 4.13 -19.15
N ALA A 70 2.88 4.38 -20.27
CA ALA A 70 1.62 5.15 -20.25
C ALA A 70 0.47 4.42 -19.54
N ASN A 71 0.25 3.14 -19.86
CA ASN A 71 -0.78 2.28 -19.29
C ASN A 71 -0.23 0.95 -18.77
N GLU A 72 1.08 0.74 -18.92
CA GLU A 72 1.77 -0.48 -18.53
C GLU A 72 3.00 -0.18 -17.65
N ILE A 73 3.41 -1.14 -16.83
CA ILE A 73 4.68 -1.12 -16.11
C ILE A 73 5.50 -2.35 -16.52
N THR A 74 6.77 -2.15 -16.89
CA THR A 74 7.67 -3.26 -17.26
C THR A 74 8.73 -3.44 -16.20
N CYS A 75 8.68 -4.57 -15.50
CA CYS A 75 9.69 -5.00 -14.54
C CYS A 75 10.64 -5.99 -15.20
N THR A 76 11.92 -5.67 -15.20
CA THR A 76 12.97 -6.47 -15.82
C THR A 76 13.94 -6.95 -14.75
N CYS A 77 14.24 -8.26 -14.78
CA CYS A 77 15.33 -8.88 -14.04
C CYS A 77 16.39 -9.33 -15.04
N SER A 78 17.62 -8.88 -14.85
CA SER A 78 18.76 -9.29 -15.68
C SER A 78 20.04 -9.46 -14.87
N GLU A 79 21.07 -10.07 -15.44
CA GLU A 79 22.41 -9.99 -14.87
C GLU A 79 22.90 -8.53 -14.85
N ALA A 80 23.58 -8.12 -13.78
CA ALA A 80 24.10 -6.76 -13.68
C ALA A 80 25.32 -6.57 -14.59
N SER A 81 25.30 -5.52 -15.41
CA SER A 81 26.51 -4.87 -15.90
C SER A 81 27.12 -4.01 -14.79
N ASP A 82 28.42 -3.73 -14.82
CA ASP A 82 29.23 -3.01 -13.80
C ASP A 82 28.70 -1.65 -13.28
N GLN A 83 27.53 -1.19 -13.74
CA GLN A 83 26.84 -0.01 -13.23
C GLN A 83 25.97 -0.37 -12.03
N GLN A 84 26.41 0.14 -10.87
CA GLN A 84 25.69 0.18 -9.61
C GLN A 84 24.43 1.06 -9.78
N VAL A 85 23.29 0.45 -10.12
CA VAL A 85 22.01 1.16 -10.23
C VAL A 85 21.10 0.76 -9.08
N GLU A 86 20.52 1.77 -8.44
CA GLU A 86 19.62 1.62 -7.30
C GLU A 86 18.36 0.82 -7.64
N GLU A 87 18.00 -0.02 -6.68
CA GLU A 87 17.02 -1.09 -6.73
C GLU A 87 15.60 -0.53 -6.55
N THR A 88 14.82 -0.45 -7.62
CA THR A 88 13.36 -0.29 -7.46
C THR A 88 12.68 -1.62 -7.71
N MET A 89 12.63 -2.45 -6.66
CA MET A 89 12.01 -3.77 -6.64
C MET A 89 10.51 -3.71 -6.31
N SER A 90 9.82 -2.68 -6.82
CA SER A 90 8.39 -2.51 -6.62
C SER A 90 7.68 -1.98 -7.86
N ALA A 91 6.42 -2.38 -8.00
CA ALA A 91 5.52 -1.94 -9.07
C ALA A 91 4.15 -1.61 -8.46
N THR A 92 3.48 -0.61 -9.00
CA THR A 92 2.10 -0.27 -8.60
C THR A 92 1.20 -0.34 -9.82
N LEU A 93 0.19 -1.21 -9.75
CA LEU A 93 -0.90 -1.24 -10.71
C LEU A 93 -2.09 -0.44 -10.18
N SER A 94 -2.71 0.33 -11.06
CA SER A 94 -3.92 1.11 -10.78
C SER A 94 -4.85 1.06 -12.00
N GLN A 95 -6.08 1.57 -11.86
CA GLN A 95 -7.01 1.62 -13.01
C GLN A 95 -6.46 2.37 -14.25
N LYS A 96 -5.50 3.28 -14.07
CA LYS A 96 -4.85 4.02 -15.17
C LYS A 96 -3.65 3.27 -15.76
N GLN A 97 -2.93 2.54 -14.92
CA GLN A 97 -1.75 1.75 -15.28
C GLN A 97 -2.00 0.31 -14.84
N ASN A 98 -2.73 -0.42 -15.68
CA ASN A 98 -3.38 -1.67 -15.29
C ASN A 98 -2.75 -2.91 -15.91
N VAL A 99 -1.64 -2.74 -16.62
CA VAL A 99 -0.86 -3.82 -17.23
C VAL A 99 0.51 -3.88 -16.59
N MET A 100 0.94 -5.05 -16.16
CA MET A 100 2.32 -5.33 -15.77
C MET A 100 2.93 -6.31 -16.77
N LYS A 101 4.19 -6.07 -17.13
CA LYS A 101 5.05 -7.01 -17.86
C LYS A 101 6.22 -7.37 -16.95
N LEU A 102 6.42 -8.67 -16.76
CA LEU A 102 7.55 -9.24 -16.03
C LEU A 102 8.47 -9.91 -17.04
N VAL A 103 9.73 -9.49 -17.07
CA VAL A 103 10.71 -9.88 -18.07
C VAL A 103 11.96 -10.44 -17.38
N CYS A 104 12.22 -11.73 -17.56
CA CYS A 104 13.33 -12.46 -16.95
C CYS A 104 14.41 -12.76 -18.01
N LYS A 105 15.67 -12.36 -17.76
CA LYS A 105 16.79 -12.52 -18.72
C LYS A 105 18.15 -12.72 -18.03
N PRO A 106 19.16 -13.16 -18.77
CA PRO A 106 19.05 -14.33 -19.64
C PRO A 106 18.81 -15.60 -18.79
N ASP A 107 18.22 -16.64 -19.37
CA ASP A 107 18.03 -17.99 -18.85
C ASP A 107 17.35 -18.08 -17.46
N MET A 108 16.52 -17.08 -17.14
CA MET A 108 15.70 -17.02 -15.93
C MET A 108 14.22 -17.26 -16.27
N ALA A 109 13.52 -17.97 -15.38
CA ALA A 109 12.09 -18.23 -15.44
C ALA A 109 11.31 -17.27 -14.54
N CYS A 110 10.05 -17.03 -14.86
CA CYS A 110 9.12 -16.30 -13.99
C CYS A 110 8.78 -17.14 -12.75
N ALA A 111 8.67 -16.47 -11.61
CA ALA A 111 8.40 -17.09 -10.32
C ALA A 111 7.17 -16.45 -9.64
N PRO A 112 6.34 -17.25 -8.92
CA PRO A 112 6.48 -18.69 -8.71
C PRO A 112 6.34 -19.53 -9.99
N GLU A 113 6.92 -20.73 -9.99
CA GLU A 113 6.90 -21.62 -11.14
C GLU A 113 5.46 -21.92 -11.58
N GLY A 114 5.19 -21.79 -12.88
CA GLY A 114 3.83 -21.88 -13.42
C GLY A 114 2.98 -20.63 -13.15
N LEU A 115 3.62 -19.45 -13.03
CA LEU A 115 2.97 -18.16 -12.80
C LEU A 115 1.77 -17.97 -13.74
N SER A 116 0.58 -18.03 -13.16
CA SER A 116 -0.71 -17.89 -13.85
C SER A 116 -1.75 -17.28 -12.92
N LYS A 117 -2.26 -18.06 -11.95
CA LYS A 117 -3.26 -17.61 -10.96
C LYS A 117 -2.73 -17.56 -9.53
N LYS A 118 -1.51 -18.04 -9.30
CA LYS A 118 -0.86 -18.04 -7.99
C LYS A 118 0.25 -17.01 -7.94
N VAL A 119 0.38 -16.36 -6.80
CA VAL A 119 1.41 -15.37 -6.48
C VAL A 119 1.97 -15.65 -5.08
N CYS A 120 3.07 -15.01 -4.71
CA CYS A 120 3.59 -15.07 -3.35
C CYS A 120 2.97 -13.96 -2.50
N LYS A 121 2.95 -14.11 -1.18
CA LYS A 121 2.62 -12.99 -0.30
C LYS A 121 3.73 -11.96 -0.36
N ALA A 122 3.38 -10.68 -0.17
CA ALA A 122 4.37 -9.60 -0.20
C ALA A 122 5.49 -9.75 0.83
N THR A 123 5.25 -10.49 1.91
CA THR A 123 6.22 -10.76 2.99
C THR A 123 7.12 -11.96 2.74
N ASP A 124 6.86 -12.75 1.69
CA ASP A 124 7.62 -13.96 1.43
C ASP A 124 9.03 -13.61 0.91
N SER A 125 10.05 -14.19 1.53
CA SER A 125 11.46 -14.00 1.15
C SER A 125 11.93 -14.94 0.03
N THR A 126 11.07 -15.87 -0.37
CA THR A 126 11.33 -16.92 -1.36
C THR A 126 10.19 -17.03 -2.36
N LEU A 127 10.50 -17.24 -3.64
CA LEU A 127 9.53 -17.35 -4.73
C LEU A 127 9.22 -18.80 -5.13
N ASP A 128 9.26 -19.73 -4.17
CA ASP A 128 9.19 -21.17 -4.43
C ASP A 128 7.74 -21.71 -4.53
N GLN A 129 7.54 -22.74 -5.36
CA GLN A 129 6.23 -23.30 -5.74
C GLN A 129 5.43 -23.96 -4.57
N GLY A 130 6.03 -24.09 -3.38
CA GLY A 130 5.36 -24.55 -2.15
C GLY A 130 5.11 -23.46 -1.11
N THR A 131 5.78 -22.31 -1.24
CA THR A 131 5.64 -21.16 -0.34
C THR A 131 4.64 -20.14 -0.90
N CYS A 132 4.56 -20.05 -2.24
CA CYS A 132 3.69 -19.13 -2.94
C CYS A 132 2.37 -19.80 -3.34
N ASP A 133 1.42 -19.81 -2.42
CA ASP A 133 0.10 -20.43 -2.58
C ASP A 133 -1.06 -19.42 -2.62
N GLU A 134 -0.77 -18.12 -2.55
CA GLU A 134 -1.79 -17.07 -2.56
C GLU A 134 -2.47 -17.00 -3.94
N GLU A 135 -3.79 -17.08 -3.95
CA GLU A 135 -4.56 -17.02 -5.18
C GLU A 135 -4.77 -15.54 -5.56
N LEU A 136 -4.30 -15.14 -6.75
CA LEU A 136 -4.41 -13.76 -7.22
C LEU A 136 -5.85 -13.24 -7.16
N SER A 137 -6.82 -14.13 -7.39
CA SER A 137 -8.25 -13.85 -7.33
C SER A 137 -8.66 -13.25 -5.96
N ARG A 138 -8.07 -13.70 -4.86
CA ARG A 138 -8.40 -13.21 -3.50
C ARG A 138 -7.99 -11.75 -3.26
N LEU A 139 -7.08 -11.22 -4.06
CA LEU A 139 -6.57 -9.85 -3.98
C LEU A 139 -7.34 -8.88 -4.90
N LEU A 140 -8.32 -9.39 -5.64
CA LEU A 140 -9.07 -8.65 -6.66
C LEU A 140 -10.55 -8.52 -6.27
N ALA A 141 -11.22 -7.51 -6.79
CA ALA A 141 -12.67 -7.34 -6.65
C ALA A 141 -13.45 -8.03 -7.78
N GLY A 142 -14.75 -8.25 -7.56
CA GLY A 142 -15.70 -8.64 -8.60
C GLY A 142 -15.47 -10.03 -9.21
N SER A 143 -15.92 -10.23 -10.45
CA SER A 143 -15.73 -11.49 -11.18
C SER A 143 -14.29 -11.61 -11.68
N GLN A 144 -13.55 -12.57 -11.17
CA GLN A 144 -12.10 -12.72 -11.38
C GLN A 144 -11.73 -13.79 -12.42
N ARG A 145 -12.71 -14.35 -13.14
CA ARG A 145 -12.55 -15.54 -13.99
C ARG A 145 -11.47 -15.38 -15.07
N ASP A 146 -11.25 -14.15 -15.52
CA ASP A 146 -10.43 -13.83 -16.68
C ASP A 146 -9.12 -13.10 -16.30
N VAL A 147 -8.78 -12.96 -15.01
CA VAL A 147 -7.53 -12.31 -14.59
C VAL A 147 -6.47 -13.36 -14.28
N SER A 148 -5.46 -13.45 -15.13
CA SER A 148 -4.31 -14.32 -14.96
C SER A 148 -3.07 -13.76 -15.64
N TRP A 149 -1.90 -14.25 -15.24
CA TRP A 149 -0.66 -14.03 -15.97
C TRP A 149 -0.67 -14.81 -17.29
N GLU A 150 -0.32 -14.12 -18.37
CA GLU A 150 -0.28 -14.65 -19.73
C GLU A 150 1.13 -14.54 -20.32
N GLU A 151 1.45 -15.42 -21.27
CA GLU A 151 2.71 -15.33 -22.01
C GLU A 151 2.74 -14.12 -22.93
N VAL A 152 3.86 -13.41 -22.94
CA VAL A 152 4.08 -12.31 -23.89
C VAL A 152 4.47 -12.93 -25.24
N LYS A 153 3.56 -12.85 -26.22
CA LYS A 153 3.72 -13.46 -27.56
C LYS A 153 4.69 -12.73 -28.49
N GLU A 154 5.18 -11.56 -28.09
CA GLU A 154 6.15 -10.82 -28.91
C GLU A 154 7.44 -11.63 -29.03
N LYS A 155 7.98 -11.74 -30.24
CA LYS A 155 9.31 -12.33 -30.50
C LYS A 155 10.39 -11.40 -29.95
N ILE A 156 10.44 -11.24 -28.64
CA ILE A 156 11.60 -10.63 -28.02
C ILE A 156 12.71 -11.68 -28.16
N GLN A 157 13.82 -11.33 -28.82
CA GLN A 157 15.03 -12.16 -28.89
C GLN A 157 15.67 -12.27 -27.50
N LEU A 158 14.95 -12.84 -26.54
CA LEU A 158 15.39 -13.01 -25.17
C LEU A 158 15.59 -14.49 -24.94
N GLN A 159 16.79 -14.84 -24.50
CA GLN A 159 17.03 -16.11 -23.85
C GLN A 159 16.36 -16.04 -22.47
N GLY A 160 15.04 -16.21 -22.33
CA GLY A 160 14.36 -16.07 -21.03
C GLY A 160 12.83 -15.98 -21.11
N GLU A 161 12.15 -16.04 -19.96
CA GLU A 161 10.69 -16.01 -19.88
C GLU A 161 10.13 -14.59 -19.72
N SER A 162 8.94 -14.33 -20.26
CA SER A 162 8.21 -13.09 -20.02
C SER A 162 6.71 -13.34 -19.88
N LYS A 163 6.12 -12.73 -18.85
CA LYS A 163 4.69 -12.83 -18.54
C LYS A 163 4.07 -11.44 -18.42
N SER A 164 2.78 -11.34 -18.70
CA SER A 164 2.02 -10.11 -18.49
C SER A 164 0.76 -10.36 -17.68
N LEU A 165 0.42 -9.41 -16.81
CA LEU A 165 -0.82 -9.38 -16.06
C LEU A 165 -1.59 -8.13 -16.46
N THR A 166 -2.84 -8.30 -16.89
CA THR A 166 -3.77 -7.19 -17.11
C THR A 166 -4.90 -7.28 -16.09
N VAL A 167 -5.08 -6.23 -15.30
CA VAL A 167 -6.19 -6.14 -14.34
C VAL A 167 -7.28 -5.24 -14.94
N PRO A 168 -8.49 -5.74 -15.21
CA PRO A 168 -9.57 -4.89 -15.67
C PRO A 168 -9.98 -3.86 -14.60
N PRO A 169 -10.45 -2.65 -14.98
CA PRO A 169 -10.77 -1.58 -14.03
C PRO A 169 -11.73 -1.99 -12.89
N GLN A 170 -12.71 -2.85 -13.18
CA GLN A 170 -13.69 -3.35 -12.22
C GLN A 170 -13.12 -4.35 -11.20
N ASN A 171 -11.96 -4.93 -11.48
CA ASN A 171 -11.31 -5.94 -10.65
C ASN A 171 -10.30 -5.35 -9.67
N PHE A 172 -10.01 -4.05 -9.75
CA PHE A 172 -9.18 -3.40 -8.74
C PHE A 172 -9.85 -3.44 -7.36
N PRO A 173 -9.10 -3.72 -6.30
CA PRO A 173 -9.65 -3.92 -4.96
C PRO A 173 -10.21 -2.62 -4.36
N PHE A 174 -10.96 -2.76 -3.27
CA PHE A 174 -11.48 -1.64 -2.49
C PHE A 174 -10.50 -1.16 -1.41
N VAL A 175 -9.40 -1.87 -1.17
CA VAL A 175 -8.29 -1.51 -0.27
C VAL A 175 -6.99 -1.83 -0.99
N ASP A 176 -5.88 -1.19 -0.64
CA ASP A 176 -4.59 -1.49 -1.28
C ASP A 176 -4.15 -2.91 -0.93
N GLU A 177 -3.91 -3.73 -1.95
CA GLU A 177 -3.42 -5.10 -1.81
C GLU A 177 -1.98 -5.23 -2.33
N GLN A 178 -1.26 -6.24 -1.85
CA GLN A 178 0.12 -6.48 -2.24
C GLN A 178 0.41 -7.96 -2.39
N PHE A 179 1.24 -8.29 -3.37
CA PHE A 179 1.79 -9.62 -3.58
C PHE A 179 3.23 -9.53 -4.10
N ALA A 180 3.91 -10.67 -4.16
CA ALA A 180 5.25 -10.76 -4.74
C ALA A 180 5.29 -11.73 -5.92
N VAL A 181 6.09 -11.38 -6.92
CA VAL A 181 6.47 -12.20 -8.08
C VAL A 181 7.93 -11.93 -8.41
N GLY A 182 8.52 -12.67 -9.34
CA GLY A 182 9.88 -12.35 -9.74
C GLY A 182 10.46 -13.29 -10.76
N CYS A 183 11.79 -13.36 -10.77
CA CYS A 183 12.54 -14.18 -11.70
C CYS A 183 13.54 -15.04 -10.94
N LYS A 184 13.75 -16.27 -11.41
CA LYS A 184 14.67 -17.23 -10.80
C LYS A 184 15.46 -17.97 -11.88
N ALA A 185 16.77 -18.07 -11.70
CA ALA A 185 17.61 -18.97 -12.50
C ALA A 185 17.45 -20.43 -12.01
N SER A 186 17.76 -21.39 -12.87
CA SER A 186 17.62 -22.83 -12.56
C SER A 186 18.51 -23.30 -11.40
N ASP A 187 19.65 -22.62 -11.20
CA ASP A 187 20.61 -22.88 -10.11
C ASP A 187 20.19 -22.21 -8.77
N ASN A 188 19.16 -21.37 -8.79
CA ASN A 188 18.69 -20.54 -7.67
C ASN A 188 19.69 -19.50 -7.14
N GLU A 189 20.84 -19.32 -7.79
CA GLU A 189 21.87 -18.37 -7.38
C GLU A 189 21.48 -16.93 -7.76
N LYS A 190 20.74 -16.78 -8.87
CA LYS A 190 20.21 -15.50 -9.36
C LYS A 190 18.71 -15.42 -9.16
N LYS A 191 18.25 -14.41 -8.43
CA LYS A 191 16.83 -14.10 -8.26
C LYS A 191 16.56 -12.60 -8.17
N CYS A 192 15.42 -12.18 -8.70
CA CYS A 192 14.81 -10.88 -8.41
C CYS A 192 13.44 -11.10 -7.80
N THR A 193 13.04 -10.25 -6.86
CA THR A 193 11.69 -10.24 -6.29
C THR A 193 11.11 -8.86 -6.47
N PHE A 194 9.90 -8.77 -6.99
CA PHE A 194 9.16 -7.52 -7.14
C PHE A 194 7.93 -7.56 -6.23
N THR A 195 7.82 -6.58 -5.35
CA THR A 195 6.58 -6.33 -4.61
C THR A 195 5.63 -5.57 -5.52
N VAL A 196 4.49 -6.17 -5.84
CA VAL A 196 3.45 -5.58 -6.67
C VAL A 196 2.35 -5.08 -5.77
N THR A 197 2.07 -3.79 -5.83
CA THR A 197 0.93 -3.15 -5.18
C THR A 197 -0.23 -3.07 -6.17
N LEU A 198 -1.37 -3.62 -5.81
CA LEU A 198 -2.65 -3.35 -6.45
C LEU A 198 -3.28 -2.17 -5.71
N ALA A 199 -3.12 -0.96 -6.26
CA ALA A 199 -3.75 0.22 -5.69
C ALA A 199 -5.27 0.05 -5.73
N ALA A 200 -5.93 0.36 -4.62
CA ALA A 200 -7.37 0.35 -4.58
C ALA A 200 -7.93 1.29 -5.64
N ARG A 201 -9.11 0.93 -6.14
CA ARG A 201 -9.83 1.81 -7.05
C ARG A 201 -10.18 3.15 -6.38
N PRO A 202 -10.32 4.24 -7.15
CA PRO A 202 -10.91 5.47 -6.64
C PRO A 202 -12.35 5.22 -6.16
N THR A 203 -12.73 5.91 -5.08
CA THR A 203 -14.14 6.10 -4.75
C THR A 203 -14.82 6.78 -5.93
N ALA A 204 -15.99 6.28 -6.32
CA ALA A 204 -16.70 6.75 -7.51
C ALA A 204 -18.18 6.95 -7.23
N THR A 205 -18.75 7.94 -7.92
CA THR A 205 -20.19 8.18 -7.96
C THR A 205 -20.69 7.82 -9.35
N ASP A 206 -21.69 6.93 -9.43
CA ASP A 206 -22.42 6.60 -10.64
C ASP A 206 -23.91 6.87 -10.41
N GLY A 207 -24.43 7.88 -11.12
CA GLY A 207 -25.77 8.41 -10.87
C GLY A 207 -25.95 8.87 -9.41
N GLN A 208 -26.87 8.21 -8.69
CA GLN A 208 -27.15 8.46 -7.28
C GLN A 208 -26.52 7.42 -6.34
N THR A 209 -25.56 6.64 -6.82
CA THR A 209 -24.85 5.63 -6.03
C THR A 209 -23.39 6.03 -5.86
N VAL A 210 -22.96 6.17 -4.61
CA VAL A 210 -21.55 6.35 -4.24
C VAL A 210 -20.99 5.01 -3.81
N THR A 211 -19.94 4.54 -4.46
CA THR A 211 -19.19 3.33 -4.06
C THR A 211 -17.85 3.73 -3.47
N CYS A 212 -17.70 3.49 -2.16
CA CYS A 212 -16.50 3.84 -1.43
C CYS A 212 -15.39 2.79 -1.59
N ALA A 213 -14.16 3.28 -1.63
CA ALA A 213 -12.93 2.51 -1.52
C ALA A 213 -11.98 3.20 -0.54
N TYR A 214 -10.93 2.52 -0.11
CA TYR A 214 -10.17 2.85 1.08
C TYR A 214 -8.65 2.68 0.90
N GLY A 215 -8.14 2.66 -0.33
CA GLY A 215 -6.70 2.74 -0.57
C GLY A 215 -6.17 4.15 -0.32
N ALA A 216 -4.85 4.26 -0.26
CA ALA A 216 -4.14 5.51 0.04
C ALA A 216 -4.50 6.67 -0.90
N SER A 217 -4.95 6.35 -2.13
CA SER A 217 -5.38 7.33 -3.13
C SER A 217 -6.87 7.27 -3.47
N SER A 218 -7.69 6.48 -2.74
CA SER A 218 -9.10 6.28 -3.10
C SER A 218 -9.98 7.51 -2.88
N ASN A 219 -9.67 8.32 -1.85
CA ASN A 219 -10.52 9.41 -1.37
C ASN A 219 -9.84 10.79 -1.48
N GLN A 220 -9.23 11.08 -2.62
CA GLN A 220 -8.56 12.38 -2.84
C GLN A 220 -9.52 13.58 -2.84
N SER A 221 -10.82 13.35 -3.03
CA SER A 221 -11.85 14.37 -3.02
C SER A 221 -13.17 13.82 -2.49
N HIS A 222 -13.98 14.70 -1.89
CA HIS A 222 -15.34 14.38 -1.48
C HIS A 222 -16.21 14.03 -2.70
N GLN A 223 -17.09 13.05 -2.52
CA GLN A 223 -18.14 12.76 -3.47
C GLN A 223 -19.29 13.74 -3.26
N LYS A 224 -20.04 14.03 -4.33
CA LYS A 224 -21.13 15.01 -4.28
C LYS A 224 -22.41 14.38 -4.82
N ILE A 225 -23.45 14.44 -4.01
CA ILE A 225 -24.78 13.95 -4.32
C ILE A 225 -25.75 15.12 -4.21
N LYS A 226 -26.71 15.16 -5.14
CA LYS A 226 -27.77 16.17 -5.15
C LYS A 226 -29.11 15.46 -5.17
N LEU A 227 -29.95 15.75 -4.19
CA LEU A 227 -31.30 15.23 -4.08
C LEU A 227 -32.32 16.31 -4.39
N ASN A 228 -33.34 15.94 -5.16
CA ASN A 228 -34.50 16.77 -5.46
C ASN A 228 -35.74 15.89 -5.58
N PRO A 229 -36.96 16.45 -5.71
CA PRO A 229 -38.19 15.64 -5.76
C PRO A 229 -38.25 14.61 -6.89
N THR A 230 -37.42 14.72 -7.94
CA THR A 230 -37.34 13.73 -9.03
C THR A 230 -36.21 12.72 -8.85
N GLN A 231 -35.12 13.10 -8.17
CA GLN A 231 -33.98 12.27 -7.81
C GLN A 231 -33.90 12.25 -6.28
N ASN A 232 -34.85 11.56 -5.67
CA ASN A 232 -35.18 11.74 -4.27
C ASN A 232 -34.46 10.75 -3.33
N SER A 233 -33.57 9.94 -3.86
CA SER A 233 -32.84 8.92 -3.10
C SER A 233 -31.40 8.79 -3.57
N PHE A 234 -30.47 8.52 -2.65
CA PHE A 234 -29.11 8.10 -3.00
C PHE A 234 -28.69 6.87 -2.20
N THR A 235 -27.74 6.12 -2.75
CA THR A 235 -27.17 4.91 -2.13
C THR A 235 -25.70 5.12 -1.85
N LEU A 236 -25.27 4.79 -0.64
CA LEU A 236 -23.90 4.77 -0.18
C LEU A 236 -23.46 3.31 0.02
N VAL A 237 -22.54 2.83 -0.81
CA VAL A 237 -22.00 1.47 -0.74
C VAL A 237 -20.66 1.52 -0.01
N CYS A 238 -20.65 1.04 1.24
CA CYS A 238 -19.41 0.90 2.02
C CYS A 238 -18.71 -0.44 1.73
N GLY A 239 -19.43 -1.46 1.26
CA GLY A 239 -18.86 -2.77 0.98
C GLY A 239 -18.37 -3.49 2.23
N GLU A 240 -17.87 -4.72 2.06
CA GLU A 240 -17.48 -5.57 3.19
C GLU A 240 -16.33 -4.99 4.03
N LYS A 241 -15.45 -4.22 3.39
CA LYS A 241 -14.26 -3.60 4.02
C LYS A 241 -14.57 -2.27 4.72
N GLY A 242 -15.80 -1.76 4.61
CA GLY A 242 -16.20 -0.46 5.12
C GLY A 242 -17.22 -0.49 6.25
N GLU A 243 -17.28 0.59 7.01
CA GLU A 243 -18.33 0.91 8.00
C GLU A 243 -18.90 2.29 7.68
N VAL A 244 -20.22 2.44 7.84
CA VAL A 244 -20.92 3.72 7.63
C VAL A 244 -20.59 4.73 8.72
N LEU A 245 -20.53 6.00 8.33
CA LEU A 245 -20.30 7.15 9.20
C LEU A 245 -21.35 8.26 8.99
N PRO A 246 -21.83 8.90 10.07
CA PRO A 246 -21.58 8.51 11.46
C PRO A 246 -22.17 7.12 11.76
N THR A 247 -21.69 6.45 12.81
CA THR A 247 -22.18 5.09 13.13
C THR A 247 -23.70 5.07 13.32
N ARG A 248 -24.25 6.14 13.91
CA ARG A 248 -25.70 6.39 14.01
C ARG A 248 -26.23 7.23 12.84
N TYR A 249 -25.98 6.77 11.61
CA TYR A 249 -26.33 7.46 10.37
C TYR A 249 -27.84 7.72 10.20
N GLU A 250 -28.71 6.99 10.90
CA GLU A 250 -30.17 7.21 10.91
C GLU A 250 -30.60 8.29 11.91
N GLU A 251 -29.73 8.67 12.85
CA GLU A 251 -30.05 9.67 13.88
C GLU A 251 -29.48 11.04 13.51
N GLY A 252 -28.33 11.07 12.85
CA GLY A 252 -27.65 12.32 12.53
C GLY A 252 -26.68 12.25 11.38
N PHE A 253 -26.14 13.43 11.07
CA PHE A 253 -25.19 13.69 10.00
C PHE A 253 -24.14 14.71 10.47
N CYS A 254 -23.05 14.83 9.72
CA CYS A 254 -21.97 15.74 10.05
C CYS A 254 -22.07 17.02 9.21
N SER A 255 -21.83 18.17 9.83
CA SER A 255 -21.80 19.48 9.14
C SER A 255 -20.42 19.80 8.54
N SER A 256 -19.40 19.04 8.94
CA SER A 256 -18.02 19.11 8.48
C SER A 256 -17.54 17.73 8.05
N GLY A 257 -16.45 17.69 7.29
CA GLY A 257 -15.87 16.44 6.80
C GLY A 257 -15.55 15.45 7.92
N LEU A 258 -15.83 14.18 7.66
CA LEU A 258 -15.55 13.03 8.51
C LEU A 258 -14.05 12.80 8.65
N LYS A 259 -13.65 12.43 9.86
CA LYS A 259 -12.27 12.11 10.28
C LYS A 259 -12.06 10.61 10.51
N GLY A 260 -13.12 9.84 10.68
CA GLY A 260 -13.07 8.38 10.75
C GLY A 260 -13.44 7.78 12.10
N ASP A 261 -13.73 8.58 13.11
CA ASP A 261 -14.05 8.15 14.48
C ASP A 261 -15.44 8.59 14.95
N GLU A 262 -16.24 9.17 14.06
CA GLU A 262 -17.57 9.69 14.38
C GLU A 262 -18.60 8.58 14.69
N GLU A 263 -18.83 8.32 15.98
CA GLU A 263 -19.98 7.51 16.42
C GLU A 263 -21.30 8.25 16.17
N SER A 264 -21.30 9.54 16.51
CA SER A 264 -22.42 10.48 16.32
C SER A 264 -21.89 11.84 15.90
N CYS A 265 -22.68 12.57 15.12
CA CYS A 265 -22.43 13.96 14.76
C CYS A 265 -23.54 14.86 15.30
N GLU A 266 -23.23 16.16 15.44
CA GLU A 266 -24.17 17.13 16.04
C GLU A 266 -25.38 17.45 15.14
N GLY A 267 -25.29 17.19 13.83
CA GLY A 267 -26.39 17.44 12.89
C GLY A 267 -27.53 16.44 13.07
N SER A 268 -28.76 16.93 13.20
CA SER A 268 -29.97 16.11 13.26
C SER A 268 -30.78 16.27 11.98
N TYR A 269 -31.26 15.17 11.40
CA TYR A 269 -32.10 15.25 10.20
C TYR A 269 -33.36 16.09 10.40
N THR A 270 -33.96 16.09 11.59
CA THR A 270 -35.20 16.87 11.84
C THR A 270 -34.96 18.38 11.78
N SER A 271 -33.71 18.86 11.92
CA SER A 271 -33.40 20.29 11.82
C SER A 271 -33.37 20.78 10.37
N VAL A 272 -33.08 19.90 9.42
CA VAL A 272 -32.99 20.20 7.98
C VAL A 272 -34.11 19.59 7.15
N LEU A 273 -34.78 18.57 7.68
CA LEU A 273 -35.90 17.84 7.09
C LEU A 273 -36.98 17.71 8.18
N PRO A 274 -37.89 18.70 8.31
CA PRO A 274 -38.86 18.74 9.42
C PRO A 274 -39.78 17.52 9.52
N GLY A 275 -39.96 16.76 8.42
CA GLY A 275 -40.76 15.54 8.37
C GLY A 275 -39.96 14.24 8.42
N TYR A 276 -38.66 14.30 8.76
CA TYR A 276 -37.77 13.15 8.75
C TYR A 276 -38.30 11.99 9.61
N GLU A 277 -38.15 10.78 9.08
CA GLU A 277 -38.38 9.52 9.79
C GLU A 277 -37.20 8.59 9.55
N ALA A 278 -36.74 7.87 10.58
CA ALA A 278 -35.59 6.95 10.47
C ALA A 278 -35.74 5.94 9.31
N LYS A 279 -36.97 5.51 9.02
CA LYS A 279 -37.32 4.59 7.90
C LYS A 279 -36.99 5.13 6.50
N TRP A 280 -36.60 6.40 6.37
CA TRP A 280 -36.11 6.96 5.11
C TRP A 280 -34.72 6.41 4.77
N TRP A 281 -33.99 5.92 5.77
CA TRP A 281 -32.84 5.09 5.56
C TRP A 281 -33.24 3.62 5.46
N SER A 282 -32.53 2.91 4.58
CA SER A 282 -32.59 1.47 4.46
C SER A 282 -31.17 0.92 4.35
N LYS A 283 -30.93 -0.24 4.97
CA LYS A 283 -29.67 -0.95 4.91
C LYS A 283 -29.83 -2.21 4.08
N HIS A 284 -28.88 -2.46 3.19
CA HIS A 284 -28.75 -3.71 2.46
C HIS A 284 -27.48 -4.43 2.92
N ASP A 285 -27.65 -5.53 3.66
CA ASP A 285 -26.52 -6.24 4.27
C ASP A 285 -25.62 -6.95 3.26
N ALA A 286 -26.15 -7.36 2.10
CA ALA A 286 -25.42 -8.15 1.10
C ALA A 286 -24.19 -7.42 0.53
N ASP A 287 -24.30 -6.11 0.32
CA ASP A 287 -23.22 -5.25 -0.17
C ASP A 287 -22.84 -4.16 0.84
N ASN A 288 -23.38 -4.24 2.07
CA ASN A 288 -23.21 -3.25 3.12
C ASN A 288 -23.44 -1.83 2.60
N SER A 289 -24.61 -1.63 2.01
CA SER A 289 -25.04 -0.34 1.44
C SER A 289 -26.20 0.28 2.22
N TYR A 290 -26.30 1.61 2.11
CA TYR A 290 -27.20 2.45 2.88
C TYR A 290 -27.89 3.42 1.93
N THR A 291 -29.21 3.41 1.87
CA THR A 291 -29.98 4.26 0.96
C THR A 291 -30.85 5.21 1.75
N LEU A 292 -30.64 6.51 1.53
CA LEU A 292 -31.56 7.55 2.00
C LEU A 292 -32.58 7.84 0.90
N SER A 293 -33.87 7.80 1.23
CA SER A 293 -34.97 8.15 0.33
C SER A 293 -35.91 9.15 0.99
N ILE A 294 -36.02 10.33 0.40
CA ILE A 294 -36.88 11.42 0.89
C ILE A 294 -38.19 11.37 0.09
N PRO A 295 -39.38 11.27 0.72
CA PRO A 295 -40.64 11.39 0.00
C PRO A 295 -40.75 12.72 -0.76
N ASN A 296 -41.30 12.69 -1.98
CA ASN A 296 -41.30 13.83 -2.89
C ASN A 296 -41.97 15.10 -2.32
N ASP A 297 -42.93 14.93 -1.42
CA ASP A 297 -43.66 16.01 -0.74
C ASP A 297 -43.01 16.46 0.58
N LYS A 298 -41.87 15.87 0.96
CA LYS A 298 -41.17 16.10 2.23
C LYS A 298 -39.81 16.78 2.09
N PHE A 299 -39.52 17.32 0.91
CA PHE A 299 -38.34 18.16 0.70
C PHE A 299 -38.44 19.47 1.49
N PRO A 300 -37.29 20.00 1.97
CA PRO A 300 -37.28 21.18 2.82
C PRO A 300 -37.63 22.45 2.03
N ALA A 301 -37.97 23.52 2.75
CA ALA A 301 -38.25 24.83 2.13
C ALA A 301 -36.97 25.56 1.70
N GLU A 302 -35.83 25.24 2.32
CA GLU A 302 -34.51 25.80 2.05
C GLU A 302 -33.52 24.68 1.72
N GLU A 303 -32.47 24.99 0.96
CA GLU A 303 -31.41 24.02 0.65
C GLU A 303 -30.72 23.56 1.93
N ALA A 304 -30.53 22.26 2.07
CA ALA A 304 -29.79 21.66 3.17
C ALA A 304 -28.54 20.93 2.67
N LYS A 305 -27.50 20.94 3.51
CA LYS A 305 -26.25 20.20 3.25
C LYS A 305 -25.95 19.31 4.44
N LEU A 306 -25.59 18.07 4.14
CA LEU A 306 -25.18 17.09 5.13
C LEU A 306 -24.01 16.28 4.60
N ILE A 307 -23.16 15.81 5.52
CA ILE A 307 -22.05 14.92 5.20
C ILE A 307 -22.27 13.60 5.92
N VAL A 308 -22.19 12.53 5.13
CA VAL A 308 -22.12 11.13 5.57
C VAL A 308 -21.00 10.45 4.81
N GLY A 309 -20.71 9.19 5.12
CA GLY A 309 -19.62 8.51 4.45
C GLY A 309 -19.35 7.12 4.96
N CYS A 310 -18.17 6.62 4.63
CA CYS A 310 -17.70 5.34 5.13
C CYS A 310 -16.24 5.46 5.57
N ARG A 311 -15.85 4.66 6.55
CA ARG A 311 -14.44 4.40 6.87
C ARG A 311 -14.06 2.97 6.55
N GLN A 312 -12.77 2.72 6.39
CA GLN A 312 -12.26 1.35 6.41
C GLN A 312 -12.45 0.72 7.79
N LYS A 313 -12.89 -0.54 7.82
CA LYS A 313 -12.89 -1.36 9.04
C LYS A 313 -11.47 -1.51 9.57
N PRO A 314 -11.26 -1.55 10.90
CA PRO A 314 -10.00 -1.97 11.49
C PRO A 314 -9.61 -3.35 10.93
N SER A 315 -8.40 -3.45 10.37
CA SER A 315 -7.86 -4.74 9.91
C SER A 315 -7.66 -5.68 11.11
N SER A 316 -8.03 -6.95 10.97
CA SER A 316 -7.67 -8.00 11.94
C SER A 316 -6.19 -8.37 11.90
N ASP A 317 -5.47 -7.98 10.85
CA ASP A 317 -4.03 -8.17 10.71
C ASP A 317 -3.25 -6.89 11.06
N PRO A 318 -2.48 -6.87 12.16
CA PRO A 318 -1.77 -5.70 12.67
C PRO A 318 -0.49 -5.34 11.89
N ALA A 319 -0.16 -6.06 10.81
CA ALA A 319 1.07 -5.85 10.05
C ALA A 319 1.06 -4.61 9.12
N LYS A 320 -0.11 -4.01 8.84
CA LYS A 320 -0.22 -2.75 8.11
C LYS A 320 -0.34 -1.59 9.10
N GLY A 321 0.79 -1.10 9.60
CA GLY A 321 0.85 0.12 10.41
C GLY A 321 0.41 1.33 9.59
N ALA A 322 -0.74 1.93 9.93
CA ALA A 322 -1.25 3.12 9.28
C ALA A 322 -0.73 4.39 9.98
N THR A 323 -0.12 5.31 9.21
CA THR A 323 0.19 6.67 9.67
C THR A 323 -1.08 7.53 9.68
N ALA A 324 -1.11 8.67 10.39
CA ALA A 324 -2.29 9.54 10.44
C ALA A 324 -2.78 10.04 9.05
N ALA A 325 -1.88 10.15 8.06
CA ALA A 325 -2.23 10.44 6.67
C ALA A 325 -2.86 9.23 5.94
N ALA A 326 -2.51 8.00 6.34
CA ALA A 326 -3.20 6.80 5.88
C ALA A 326 -4.62 6.73 6.47
N VAL A 327 -4.83 7.17 7.72
CA VAL A 327 -6.17 7.20 8.34
C VAL A 327 -7.12 8.15 7.60
N SER A 328 -6.71 9.37 7.22
CA SER A 328 -7.58 10.28 6.44
C SER A 328 -7.84 9.81 5.00
N SER A 329 -6.91 9.09 4.38
CA SER A 329 -7.11 8.50 3.04
C SER A 329 -8.12 7.34 3.01
N THR A 330 -8.44 6.77 4.17
CA THR A 330 -9.39 5.66 4.33
C THR A 330 -10.82 6.10 4.61
N VAL A 331 -11.09 7.41 4.65
CA VAL A 331 -12.44 7.94 4.88
C VAL A 331 -13.02 8.48 3.57
N CYS A 332 -14.11 7.85 3.15
CA CYS A 332 -14.92 8.25 2.02
C CYS A 332 -15.95 9.28 2.49
N ASN A 333 -15.75 10.55 2.14
CA ASN A 333 -16.66 11.64 2.46
C ASN A 333 -17.67 11.87 1.32
N VAL A 334 -18.95 12.00 1.67
CA VAL A 334 -20.04 12.27 0.73
C VAL A 334 -20.80 13.51 1.16
N ASP A 335 -20.67 14.58 0.37
CA ASP A 335 -21.42 15.81 0.51
C ASP A 335 -22.78 15.63 -0.18
N VAL A 336 -23.85 15.59 0.60
CA VAL A 336 -25.23 15.49 0.11
C VAL A 336 -25.89 16.85 0.18
N THR A 337 -26.33 17.36 -0.96
CA THR A 337 -27.12 18.58 -1.08
C THR A 337 -28.58 18.21 -1.33
N ILE A 338 -29.47 18.66 -0.47
CA ILE A 338 -30.92 18.47 -0.60
C ILE A 338 -31.51 19.80 -1.06
N GLU A 339 -32.10 19.82 -2.25
CA GLU A 339 -32.69 21.05 -2.80
C GLU A 339 -33.99 21.44 -2.07
N ALA A 340 -34.26 22.75 -2.08
CA ALA A 340 -35.53 23.29 -1.65
C ALA A 340 -36.68 22.80 -2.57
N SER A 341 -37.85 22.55 -1.97
CA SER A 341 -39.07 22.28 -2.72
C SER A 341 -39.56 23.56 -3.42
N SER A 342 -39.69 23.52 -4.74
CA SER A 342 -40.28 24.59 -5.56
C SER A 342 -41.74 24.90 -5.20
N SER A 343 -42.40 24.03 -4.43
CA SER A 343 -43.77 24.25 -3.93
C SER A 343 -43.83 25.31 -2.83
N ALA A 344 -42.72 25.61 -2.14
CA ALA A 344 -42.67 26.67 -1.14
C ALA A 344 -42.78 28.08 -1.76
N SER A 345 -42.37 28.24 -3.03
CA SER A 345 -42.38 29.53 -3.72
C SER A 345 -43.77 30.01 -4.19
N LEU A 346 -44.80 29.17 -4.10
CA LEU A 346 -46.17 29.52 -4.52
C LEU A 346 -47.08 29.96 -3.36
N SER A 347 -46.64 29.82 -2.11
CA SER A 347 -47.44 30.19 -0.93
C SER A 347 -47.31 31.65 -0.51
N SER A 348 -46.39 32.44 -1.09
CA SER A 348 -46.12 33.83 -0.66
C SER A 348 -46.60 34.93 -1.62
N ARG A 349 -47.33 34.60 -2.70
CA ARG A 349 -47.83 35.58 -3.69
C ARG A 349 -49.35 35.59 -3.86
N ARG A 350 -50.10 35.52 -2.77
CA ARG A 350 -51.53 35.88 -2.76
C ARG A 350 -51.92 36.43 -1.40
N GLU A 351 -51.52 37.67 -1.13
CA GLU A 351 -52.20 38.79 -0.42
C GLU A 351 -51.20 39.95 -0.64
N ASP A 352 -51.44 41.01 -1.41
CA ASP A 352 -52.40 42.08 -1.11
C ASP A 352 -52.44 43.04 -2.32
N VAL A 353 -53.53 43.08 -3.08
CA VAL A 353 -53.87 44.22 -3.97
C VAL A 353 -55.39 44.42 -3.90
N PHE A 354 -55.87 44.86 -2.73
CA PHE A 354 -57.11 45.63 -2.70
C PHE A 354 -56.75 47.10 -2.93
N GLY A 355 -56.82 47.51 -4.19
CA GLY A 355 -56.65 48.90 -4.60
C GLY A 355 -57.77 49.78 -4.02
N LEU A 356 -57.37 50.74 -3.20
CA LEU A 356 -58.15 51.95 -2.91
C LEU A 356 -58.47 52.67 -4.23
N LEU A 357 -59.75 52.77 -4.59
CA LEU A 357 -60.25 53.76 -5.54
C LEU A 357 -61.14 54.75 -4.79
N ALA A 358 -60.58 55.92 -4.51
CA ALA A 358 -61.33 57.11 -4.18
C ALA A 358 -61.87 57.74 -5.48
N GLY A 359 -63.20 57.78 -5.64
CA GLY A 359 -63.88 58.43 -6.76
C GLY A 359 -64.82 59.52 -6.25
N ALA A 360 -64.51 60.77 -6.58
CA ALA A 360 -65.34 61.94 -6.32
C ALA A 360 -66.50 62.06 -7.33
N ALA A 361 -67.56 62.74 -6.87
CA ALA A 361 -68.92 62.89 -7.39
C ALA A 361 -69.10 63.43 -8.83
N VAL A 362 -70.21 63.03 -9.47
CA VAL A 362 -71.18 63.93 -10.15
C VAL A 362 -72.59 63.29 -10.09
N MET A 363 -73.52 63.88 -9.33
CA MET A 363 -74.95 63.55 -9.39
C MET A 363 -75.63 64.50 -10.39
N THR A 364 -76.10 63.97 -11.52
CA THR A 364 -77.02 64.68 -12.42
C THR A 364 -78.45 64.34 -12.02
N VAL A 365 -79.20 65.38 -11.65
CA VAL A 365 -80.63 65.33 -11.36
C VAL A 365 -81.37 65.26 -12.70
N PHE A 366 -82.10 64.18 -12.95
CA PHE A 366 -83.15 64.15 -13.97
C PHE A 366 -84.51 64.18 -13.28
N ALA A 367 -85.25 65.27 -13.56
CA ALA A 367 -86.64 65.44 -13.19
C ALA A 367 -87.53 64.49 -14.01
N ARG A 368 -88.44 63.78 -13.33
CA ARG A 368 -89.63 63.15 -13.91
C ARG A 368 -90.57 64.22 -14.46
N HIS A 369 -91.19 64.00 -15.61
CA HIS A 369 -92.63 64.26 -15.83
C HIS A 369 -93.18 63.51 -17.06
N ALA A 370 -94.40 63.00 -16.88
CA ALA A 370 -95.32 62.27 -17.77
C ALA A 370 -95.00 60.81 -18.10
#